data_AF-A0A3A8IF24-F1
#
_entry.id   AF-A0A3A8IF24-F1
#
_cell.length_a   1.000
_cell.length_b   1.000
_cell.length_c   1.000
_cell.angle_alpha   90.00
_cell.angle_beta   90.00
_cell.angle_gamma   90.00
#
_symmetry.space_group_name_H-M   'P 1'
#
loop_
_entity.id
_entity.type
_entity.pdbx_description
1 polymer ?
#
loop_
_entity_poly.entity_id
_entity_poly.type
_entity_poly.pdbx_seq_one_letter_code
_entity_poly.pdbx_strand_id
1 'polypeptide(L)'
;MAGRRFIACTVGVFVLASCTETGTSVEVVSEPVTSQAELVSPALALAGKQHFQEALPGSNGRSCATCHVLSDNTALTPAHVEAVWAKNPGDPLFNRIDADDPTAAVPTYAHLKKGLVRVVLPLPPNMDVIDVQGNVVTSPDRKIAVWRGVPSIADTGFPGPFQFDGRETSLTEQVQSAVTNHSEGGTVPATVRNRIAAFERSVFSSPRARFVSDLLELGFPLGKIPDPDALLVLDAAERRGRDVYALACEACHGDRTKNRIVRRDVHDALFYAIKPDGNVQFTVPPGQPPRPVNVSRPDSEFLNIGFAYMTYLGQRGVVPLFNDS
;
A
#
# COMPACT_ATOMS: atom_id res chain seq x y z
N MET A 1 -40.95 5.89 55.71
CA MET A 1 -40.36 6.94 56.58
C MET A 1 -38.91 7.13 56.17
N ALA A 2 -38.59 8.36 55.82
CA ALA A 2 -37.29 8.81 55.32
C ALA A 2 -36.27 8.99 56.46
N GLY A 3 -34.98 8.81 56.15
CA GLY A 3 -33.86 9.24 56.98
C GLY A 3 -32.68 9.58 56.06
N ARG A 4 -32.10 10.77 56.26
CA ARG A 4 -31.34 11.57 55.28
C ARG A 4 -29.94 11.88 55.85
N ARG A 5 -28.94 12.00 54.96
CA ARG A 5 -27.70 12.84 55.04
C ARG A 5 -26.57 12.31 55.94
N PHE A 6 -25.27 12.53 55.68
CA PHE A 6 -24.57 13.74 55.21
C PHE A 6 -23.28 13.44 54.41
N ILE A 7 -22.90 14.40 53.56
CA ILE A 7 -21.62 14.56 52.83
C ILE A 7 -20.58 15.18 53.76
N ALA A 8 -19.31 14.79 53.63
CA ALA A 8 -18.17 15.62 54.04
C ALA A 8 -17.03 15.50 53.01
N CYS A 9 -16.73 16.63 52.37
CA CYS A 9 -15.50 16.88 51.62
C CYS A 9 -14.38 17.21 52.60
N THR A 10 -13.14 16.77 52.31
CA THR A 10 -11.97 17.51 52.77
C THR A 10 -10.87 17.48 51.72
N VAL A 11 -10.46 18.70 51.36
CA VAL A 11 -9.34 19.08 50.50
C VAL A 11 -8.04 18.91 51.28
N GLY A 12 -6.99 18.38 50.63
CA GLY A 12 -5.62 18.37 51.14
C GLY A 12 -4.68 18.93 50.08
N VAL A 13 -4.17 20.13 50.32
CA VAL A 13 -3.11 20.82 49.56
C VAL A 13 -1.76 20.45 50.15
N PHE A 14 -0.78 20.09 49.31
CA PHE A 14 0.64 20.29 49.60
C PHE A 14 1.37 20.79 48.35
N VAL A 15 2.11 21.88 48.55
CA VAL A 15 2.99 22.68 47.69
C VAL A 15 4.21 22.89 48.61
N LEU A 16 5.50 22.87 48.28
CA LEU A 16 6.37 22.69 47.12
C LEU A 16 7.75 22.35 47.72
N ALA A 17 8.61 21.59 47.03
CA ALA A 17 10.05 21.82 47.04
C ALA A 17 10.70 21.09 45.86
N SER A 18 11.17 21.89 44.92
CA SER A 18 12.00 21.55 43.76
C SER A 18 13.45 21.26 44.16
N CYS A 19 14.04 20.19 43.62
CA CYS A 19 15.45 20.18 43.21
C CYS A 19 15.57 19.46 41.86
N THR A 20 16.29 20.13 40.99
CA THR A 20 16.47 19.94 39.55
C THR A 20 17.35 18.75 39.21
N GLU A 21 16.98 17.98 38.18
CA GLU A 21 17.96 17.40 37.28
C GLU A 21 17.38 17.34 35.86
N THR A 22 18.16 17.89 34.94
CA THR A 22 17.86 18.16 33.54
C THR A 22 17.77 16.87 32.74
N GLY A 23 16.55 16.49 32.37
CA GLY A 23 16.28 15.61 31.24
C GLY A 23 15.24 16.30 30.38
N THR A 24 15.65 16.93 29.30
CA THR A 24 14.75 17.44 28.26
C THR A 24 13.96 16.27 27.70
N SER A 25 12.77 16.04 28.26
CA SER A 25 11.73 15.27 27.61
C SER A 25 11.36 16.04 26.34
N VAL A 26 11.86 15.57 25.20
CA VAL A 26 11.32 15.94 23.90
C VAL A 26 9.91 15.37 23.88
N GLU A 27 8.97 16.21 24.30
CA GLU A 27 7.55 16.03 24.07
C GLU A 27 7.40 16.00 22.55
N VAL A 28 7.27 14.80 21.98
CA VAL A 28 6.87 14.63 20.58
C VAL A 28 5.43 15.09 20.53
N VAL A 29 5.25 16.41 20.39
CA VAL A 29 4.03 16.99 19.88
C VAL A 29 3.88 16.37 18.51
N SER A 30 2.98 15.40 18.41
CA SER A 30 2.46 14.96 17.13
C SER A 30 1.84 16.20 16.50
N GLU A 31 2.58 16.84 15.60
CA GLU A 31 2.00 17.89 14.79
C GLU A 31 0.73 17.32 14.16
N PRO A 32 -0.39 18.07 14.20
CA PRO A 32 -1.56 17.66 13.46
C PRO A 32 -1.10 17.48 12.02
N VAL A 33 -1.35 16.30 11.45
CA VAL A 33 -1.18 16.03 10.02
C VAL A 33 -1.76 17.23 9.31
N THR A 34 -0.88 18.11 8.82
CA THR A 34 -1.28 19.31 8.13
C THR A 34 -2.07 18.79 6.95
N SER A 35 -3.35 19.13 6.91
CA SER A 35 -4.24 18.77 5.83
C SER A 35 -3.50 19.05 4.53
N GLN A 36 -3.37 18.04 3.65
CA GLN A 36 -3.03 18.25 2.24
C GLN A 36 -4.18 18.97 1.53
N ALA A 37 -4.77 19.97 2.20
CA ALA A 37 -5.93 20.73 1.79
C ALA A 37 -5.47 21.74 0.75
N GLU A 38 -5.37 21.24 -0.47
CA GLU A 38 -5.80 22.00 -1.61
C GLU A 38 -6.54 20.99 -2.47
N LEU A 39 -7.88 20.99 -2.37
CA LEU A 39 -8.76 20.24 -3.27
C LEU A 39 -8.12 20.27 -4.64
N VAL A 40 -7.75 19.10 -5.15
CA VAL A 40 -6.88 18.96 -6.32
C VAL A 40 -7.29 19.99 -7.39
N SER A 41 -6.47 21.02 -7.58
CA SER A 41 -6.79 22.07 -8.55
C SER A 41 -6.98 21.41 -9.92
N PRO A 42 -8.13 21.57 -10.59
CA PRO A 42 -8.38 20.95 -11.89
C PRO A 42 -7.29 21.29 -12.92
N ALA A 43 -6.75 22.52 -12.85
CA ALA A 43 -5.64 22.95 -13.69
C ALA A 43 -4.33 22.20 -13.37
N LEU A 44 -4.07 21.92 -12.09
CA LEU A 44 -2.90 21.17 -11.65
C LEU A 44 -3.01 19.69 -12.07
N ALA A 45 -4.18 19.07 -11.91
CA ALA A 45 -4.43 17.71 -12.37
C ALA A 45 -4.33 17.59 -13.90
N LEU A 46 -4.82 18.58 -14.66
CA LEU A 46 -4.69 18.57 -16.11
C LEU A 46 -3.22 18.65 -16.55
N ALA A 47 -2.43 19.54 -15.93
CA ALA A 47 -0.99 19.60 -16.19
C ALA A 47 -0.26 18.32 -15.77
N GLY A 48 -0.70 17.69 -14.67
CA GLY A 48 -0.21 16.39 -14.22
C GLY A 48 -0.46 15.27 -15.22
N LYS A 49 -1.64 15.24 -15.82
CA LYS A 49 -2.01 14.26 -16.84
C LYS A 49 -1.06 14.29 -18.02
N GLN A 50 -0.65 15.48 -18.46
CA GLN A 50 0.32 15.61 -19.55
C GLN A 50 1.66 14.94 -19.18
N HIS A 51 2.21 15.26 -18.01
CA HIS A 51 3.45 14.64 -17.53
C HIS A 51 3.32 13.12 -17.30
N PHE A 52 2.12 12.64 -16.98
CA PHE A 52 1.84 11.21 -16.81
C PHE A 52 1.88 10.44 -18.14
N GLN A 53 1.46 11.09 -19.23
CA GLN A 53 1.36 10.46 -20.57
C GLN A 53 2.68 10.50 -21.35
N GLU A 54 3.55 11.44 -21.06
CA GLU A 54 4.82 11.66 -21.76
C GLU A 54 6.00 11.06 -21.00
N ALA A 55 7.00 10.54 -21.72
CA ALA A 55 8.22 10.07 -21.10
C ALA A 55 9.01 11.27 -20.55
N LEU A 56 9.41 11.21 -19.28
CA LEU A 56 10.17 12.30 -18.68
C LEU A 56 11.58 12.38 -19.30
N PRO A 57 12.18 13.59 -19.41
CA PRO A 57 13.50 13.76 -20.00
C PRO A 57 14.57 12.90 -19.32
N GLY A 58 15.43 12.26 -20.13
CA GLY A 58 16.52 11.42 -19.62
C GLY A 58 16.08 10.07 -19.06
N SER A 59 14.84 9.64 -19.32
CA SER A 59 14.35 8.28 -19.02
C SER A 59 14.56 7.31 -20.19
N ASN A 60 14.23 6.04 -19.96
CA ASN A 60 14.30 4.95 -20.94
C ASN A 60 13.16 4.93 -21.97
N GLY A 61 12.46 6.06 -22.16
CA GLY A 61 11.38 6.22 -23.13
C GLY A 61 10.00 5.84 -22.60
N ARG A 62 9.89 5.27 -21.40
CA ARG A 62 8.60 4.97 -20.77
C ARG A 62 8.00 6.19 -20.07
N SER A 63 6.71 6.38 -20.27
CA SER A 63 5.87 7.26 -19.45
C SER A 63 5.14 6.47 -18.37
N CYS A 64 4.53 7.14 -17.40
CA CYS A 64 3.67 6.48 -16.41
C CYS A 64 2.52 5.72 -17.12
N ALA A 65 1.94 6.31 -18.16
CA ALA A 65 0.87 5.73 -18.97
C ALA A 65 1.30 4.52 -19.81
N THR A 66 2.61 4.23 -19.94
CA THR A 66 3.09 3.00 -20.60
C THR A 66 2.67 1.76 -19.80
N CYS A 67 2.70 1.84 -18.47
CA CYS A 67 2.29 0.74 -17.58
C CYS A 67 0.92 0.99 -16.95
N HIS A 68 0.58 2.23 -16.62
CA HIS A 68 -0.72 2.60 -16.05
C HIS A 68 -1.69 3.06 -17.14
N VAL A 69 -2.18 2.09 -17.91
CA VAL A 69 -2.91 2.31 -19.16
C VAL A 69 -4.25 3.03 -18.93
N LEU A 70 -4.35 4.29 -19.36
CA LEU A 70 -5.53 5.12 -19.10
C LEU A 70 -6.85 4.55 -19.65
N SER A 71 -6.83 3.83 -20.78
CA SER A 71 -8.02 3.20 -21.34
C SER A 71 -8.47 1.94 -20.59
N ASP A 72 -7.59 1.35 -19.80
CA ASP A 72 -7.78 0.04 -19.18
C ASP A 72 -7.81 0.19 -17.65
N ASN A 73 -8.54 1.21 -17.17
CA ASN A 73 -8.65 1.57 -15.75
C ASN A 73 -7.29 1.76 -15.06
N THR A 74 -6.29 2.21 -15.81
CA THR A 74 -4.90 2.44 -15.35
C THR A 74 -4.17 1.18 -14.88
N ALA A 75 -4.65 0.01 -15.27
CA ALA A 75 -4.01 -1.28 -15.03
C ALA A 75 -3.24 -1.76 -16.28
N LEU A 76 -2.18 -2.55 -16.07
CA LEU A 76 -1.49 -3.24 -17.17
C LEU A 76 -2.09 -4.63 -17.35
N THR A 77 -2.97 -4.81 -18.35
CA THR A 77 -3.61 -6.11 -18.60
C THR A 77 -2.78 -6.98 -19.56
N PRO A 78 -2.81 -8.32 -19.43
CA PRO A 78 -2.17 -9.22 -20.41
C PRO A 78 -2.63 -8.95 -21.85
N ALA A 79 -3.93 -8.71 -22.04
CA ALA A 79 -4.51 -8.40 -23.35
C ALA A 79 -3.92 -7.12 -23.96
N HIS A 80 -3.73 -6.07 -23.14
CA HIS A 80 -3.07 -4.84 -23.57
C HIS A 80 -1.64 -5.11 -24.02
N VAL A 81 -0.86 -5.83 -23.21
CA VAL A 81 0.55 -6.11 -23.50
C VAL A 81 0.69 -6.88 -24.81
N GLU A 82 -0.09 -7.95 -25.03
CA GLU A 82 -0.03 -8.71 -26.27
C GLU A 82 -0.46 -7.89 -27.49
N ALA A 83 -1.44 -6.97 -27.34
CA ALA A 83 -1.83 -6.06 -28.42
C ALA A 83 -0.71 -5.07 -28.78
N VAL A 84 -0.03 -4.49 -27.78
CA VAL A 84 1.13 -3.62 -28.00
C VAL A 84 2.27 -4.42 -28.65
N TRP A 85 2.56 -5.64 -28.17
CA TRP A 85 3.59 -6.50 -28.74
C TRP A 85 3.33 -6.82 -30.22
N ALA A 86 2.11 -7.24 -30.54
CA ALA A 86 1.73 -7.58 -31.91
C ALA A 86 1.83 -6.37 -32.87
N LYS A 87 1.57 -5.16 -32.35
CA LYS A 87 1.65 -3.92 -33.12
C LYS A 87 3.07 -3.39 -33.25
N ASN A 88 3.84 -3.39 -32.16
CA ASN A 88 5.18 -2.82 -32.08
C ASN A 88 6.01 -3.51 -30.97
N PRO A 89 6.80 -4.55 -31.30
CA PRO A 89 7.73 -5.16 -30.35
C PRO A 89 8.84 -4.20 -29.85
N GLY A 90 9.05 -3.07 -30.53
CA GLY A 90 9.99 -2.01 -30.12
C GLY A 90 9.34 -0.92 -29.26
N ASP A 91 8.10 -1.10 -28.80
CA ASP A 91 7.44 -0.17 -27.89
C ASP A 91 8.21 -0.04 -26.56
N PRO A 92 8.30 1.15 -25.95
CA PRO A 92 8.97 1.35 -24.66
C PRO A 92 8.49 0.42 -23.54
N LEU A 93 7.26 -0.13 -23.62
CA LEU A 93 6.78 -1.16 -22.69
C LEU A 93 7.72 -2.37 -22.63
N PHE A 94 8.32 -2.77 -23.75
CA PHE A 94 9.25 -3.91 -23.86
C PHE A 94 10.71 -3.48 -23.61
N ASN A 95 10.93 -2.63 -22.61
CA ASN A 95 12.29 -2.28 -22.20
C ASN A 95 13.01 -3.50 -21.59
N ARG A 96 14.31 -3.63 -21.87
CA ARG A 96 15.17 -4.73 -21.42
C ARG A 96 15.17 -4.93 -19.90
N ILE A 97 14.92 -3.89 -19.09
CA ILE A 97 14.80 -4.03 -17.63
C ILE A 97 13.66 -4.96 -17.20
N ASP A 98 12.61 -5.10 -18.04
CA ASP A 98 11.46 -5.98 -17.82
C ASP A 98 11.53 -7.29 -18.64
N ALA A 99 12.68 -7.57 -19.26
CA ALA A 99 12.93 -8.88 -19.86
C ALA A 99 13.08 -9.95 -18.78
N ASP A 100 12.76 -11.21 -19.13
CA ASP A 100 12.91 -12.37 -18.24
C ASP A 100 14.36 -12.51 -17.75
N ASP A 101 15.31 -12.23 -18.65
CA ASP A 101 16.73 -12.01 -18.35
C ASP A 101 17.22 -10.74 -19.09
N PRO A 102 17.41 -9.63 -18.37
CA PRO A 102 17.91 -8.38 -18.96
C PRO A 102 19.31 -8.50 -19.59
N THR A 103 20.11 -9.49 -19.19
CA THR A 103 21.47 -9.69 -19.69
C THR A 103 21.55 -10.61 -20.91
N ALA A 104 20.47 -11.33 -21.23
CA ALA A 104 20.42 -12.23 -22.37
C ALA A 104 20.67 -11.50 -23.69
N ALA A 105 21.40 -12.11 -24.62
CA ALA A 105 21.67 -11.52 -25.93
C ALA A 105 20.37 -11.14 -26.67
N VAL A 106 19.38 -12.02 -26.61
CA VAL A 106 18.02 -11.81 -27.11
C VAL A 106 17.05 -11.83 -25.93
N PRO A 107 16.43 -10.70 -25.56
CA PRO A 107 15.53 -10.63 -24.42
C PRO A 107 14.20 -11.32 -24.75
N THR A 108 13.61 -11.97 -23.74
CA THR A 108 12.24 -12.50 -23.77
C THR A 108 11.40 -11.78 -22.71
N TYR A 109 10.07 -11.82 -22.86
CA TYR A 109 9.14 -11.01 -22.06
C TYR A 109 7.94 -11.83 -21.55
N ALA A 110 8.17 -13.08 -21.17
CA ALA A 110 7.11 -14.01 -20.77
C ALA A 110 6.33 -13.53 -19.54
N HIS A 111 7.00 -12.91 -18.57
CA HIS A 111 6.33 -12.32 -17.40
C HIS A 111 5.57 -11.04 -17.75
N LEU A 112 6.17 -10.16 -18.54
CA LEU A 112 5.53 -8.91 -18.98
C LEU A 112 4.27 -9.16 -19.79
N LYS A 113 4.26 -10.17 -20.66
CA LYS A 113 3.06 -10.62 -21.40
C LYS A 113 1.90 -11.06 -20.50
N LYS A 114 2.16 -11.36 -19.22
CA LYS A 114 1.14 -11.63 -18.18
C LYS A 114 0.76 -10.37 -17.38
N GLY A 115 1.16 -9.17 -17.83
CA GLY A 115 0.91 -7.91 -17.14
C GLY A 115 1.79 -7.69 -15.90
N LEU A 116 2.92 -8.39 -15.81
CA LEU A 116 3.83 -8.32 -14.66
C LEU A 116 5.10 -7.54 -14.99
N VAL A 117 5.44 -6.54 -14.19
CA VAL A 117 6.69 -5.78 -14.32
C VAL A 117 7.72 -6.25 -13.30
N ARG A 118 9.00 -6.08 -13.64
CA ARG A 118 10.12 -6.42 -12.76
C ARG A 118 10.33 -5.31 -11.75
N VAL A 119 10.24 -5.65 -10.47
CA VAL A 119 10.47 -4.72 -9.37
C VAL A 119 11.67 -5.18 -8.55
N VAL A 120 12.67 -4.32 -8.44
CA VAL A 120 13.85 -4.57 -7.61
C VAL A 120 13.61 -4.01 -6.21
N LEU A 121 13.79 -4.85 -5.20
CA LEU A 121 13.55 -4.52 -3.80
C LEU A 121 14.83 -4.72 -2.98
N PRO A 122 15.10 -3.86 -2.00
CA PRO A 122 16.14 -4.14 -1.01
C PRO A 122 15.71 -5.28 -0.08
N LEU A 123 16.65 -6.15 0.26
CA LEU A 123 16.47 -7.22 1.22
C LEU A 123 16.91 -6.72 2.61
N PRO A 124 16.03 -6.79 3.64
CA PRO A 124 16.39 -6.41 5.00
C PRO A 124 17.62 -7.16 5.52
N PRO A 125 18.44 -6.58 6.42
CA PRO A 125 19.67 -7.22 6.91
C PRO A 125 19.48 -8.60 7.55
N ASN A 126 18.28 -8.89 8.06
CA ASN A 126 17.93 -10.12 8.77
C ASN A 126 17.25 -11.19 7.88
N MET A 127 17.26 -11.03 6.55
CA MET A 127 16.66 -11.99 5.62
C MET A 127 17.70 -12.52 4.64
N ASP A 128 17.71 -13.81 4.35
CA ASP A 128 18.55 -14.35 3.28
C ASP A 128 17.72 -15.06 2.22
N VAL A 129 18.19 -15.01 0.97
CA VAL A 129 17.62 -15.78 -0.13
C VAL A 129 18.28 -17.15 -0.12
N ILE A 130 17.48 -18.20 -0.24
CA ILE A 130 17.97 -19.57 -0.37
C ILE A 130 17.61 -20.15 -1.74
N ASP A 131 18.46 -21.02 -2.26
CA ASP A 131 18.12 -21.85 -3.42
C ASP A 131 17.20 -23.02 -3.01
N VAL A 132 16.79 -23.83 -3.99
CA VAL A 132 15.90 -24.98 -3.75
C VAL A 132 16.56 -26.10 -2.95
N GLN A 133 17.88 -26.09 -2.81
CA GLN A 133 18.66 -26.99 -1.97
C GLN A 133 18.86 -26.44 -0.54
N GLY A 134 18.44 -25.20 -0.28
CA GLY A 134 18.57 -24.54 1.02
C GLY A 134 19.90 -23.82 1.23
N ASN A 135 20.73 -23.66 0.19
CA ASN A 135 21.96 -22.88 0.30
C ASN A 135 21.64 -21.39 0.27
N VAL A 136 22.34 -20.59 1.07
CA VAL A 136 22.22 -19.13 1.03
C VAL A 136 22.84 -18.59 -0.26
N VAL A 137 22.03 -17.87 -1.04
CA VAL A 137 22.38 -17.29 -2.35
C VAL A 137 22.07 -15.78 -2.40
N THR A 138 22.01 -15.13 -1.24
CA THR A 138 21.78 -13.68 -1.15
C THR A 138 22.81 -12.91 -1.98
N SER A 139 22.33 -12.06 -2.89
CA SER A 139 23.20 -11.20 -3.70
C SER A 139 24.04 -10.28 -2.79
N PRO A 140 25.32 -10.00 -3.14
CA PRO A 140 26.16 -9.08 -2.36
C PRO A 140 25.57 -7.68 -2.18
N ASP A 141 24.79 -7.19 -3.15
CA ASP A 141 24.09 -5.90 -3.08
C ASP A 141 22.77 -5.95 -2.28
N ARG A 142 22.41 -7.15 -1.77
CA ARG A 142 21.20 -7.46 -1.03
C ARG A 142 19.94 -6.94 -1.71
N LYS A 143 19.86 -7.06 -3.04
CA LYS A 143 18.65 -6.79 -3.80
C LYS A 143 18.07 -8.06 -4.38
N ILE A 144 16.75 -8.10 -4.49
CA ILE A 144 16.01 -9.16 -5.18
C ILE A 144 15.12 -8.54 -6.25
N ALA A 145 14.90 -9.27 -7.33
CA ALA A 145 13.88 -8.92 -8.31
C ALA A 145 12.65 -9.80 -8.09
N VAL A 146 11.48 -9.19 -8.09
CA VAL A 146 10.19 -9.87 -8.05
C VAL A 146 9.31 -9.39 -9.20
N TRP A 147 8.41 -10.25 -9.65
CA TRP A 147 7.40 -9.89 -10.65
C TRP A 147 6.13 -9.43 -9.95
N ARG A 148 5.66 -8.23 -10.27
CA ARG A 148 4.45 -7.64 -9.67
C ARG A 148 3.50 -7.17 -10.74
N GLY A 149 2.20 -7.34 -10.50
CA GLY A 149 1.18 -6.67 -11.30
C GLY A 149 1.31 -5.15 -11.16
N VAL A 150 0.85 -4.41 -12.16
CA VAL A 150 0.79 -2.94 -12.09
C VAL A 150 -0.56 -2.55 -11.48
N PRO A 151 -0.60 -2.00 -10.25
CA PRO A 151 -1.86 -1.58 -9.66
C PRO A 151 -2.44 -0.38 -10.41
N SER A 152 -3.76 -0.26 -10.39
CA SER A 152 -4.46 0.95 -10.84
C SER A 152 -4.04 2.15 -10.00
N ILE A 153 -3.96 3.34 -10.60
CA ILE A 153 -3.81 4.61 -9.86
C ILE A 153 -5.15 5.13 -9.34
N ALA A 154 -6.27 4.49 -9.71
CA ALA A 154 -7.58 4.89 -9.21
C ALA A 154 -7.63 4.80 -7.69
N ASP A 155 -8.32 5.78 -7.10
CA ASP A 155 -8.55 5.87 -5.66
C ASP A 155 -7.26 6.14 -4.84
N THR A 156 -6.14 6.50 -5.48
CA THR A 156 -4.92 6.97 -4.78
C THR A 156 -5.08 8.34 -4.13
N GLY A 157 -6.25 8.99 -4.28
CA GLY A 157 -6.68 10.12 -3.45
C GLY A 157 -6.85 9.76 -1.97
N PHE A 158 -7.11 8.48 -1.66
CA PHE A 158 -7.08 8.03 -0.27
C PHE A 158 -5.64 8.01 0.26
N PRO A 159 -5.43 8.36 1.55
CA PRO A 159 -4.10 8.39 2.14
C PRO A 159 -3.47 6.99 2.15
N GLY A 160 -2.15 6.97 1.91
CA GLY A 160 -1.33 5.77 1.85
C GLY A 160 -1.01 5.14 3.21
N PRO A 161 -0.12 4.14 3.24
CA PRO A 161 1.02 3.99 2.32
C PRO A 161 0.69 3.43 0.93
N PHE A 162 1.61 3.62 -0.02
CA PHE A 162 1.48 3.24 -1.43
C PHE A 162 2.40 2.07 -1.81
N GLN A 163 2.08 1.44 -2.96
CA GLN A 163 2.67 0.19 -3.47
C GLN A 163 2.28 -1.05 -2.65
N PHE A 164 2.41 -2.24 -3.26
CA PHE A 164 1.98 -3.51 -2.65
C PHE A 164 2.70 -3.89 -1.35
N ASP A 165 3.86 -3.29 -1.07
CA ASP A 165 4.62 -3.49 0.18
C ASP A 165 4.60 -2.25 1.10
N GLY A 166 3.85 -1.20 0.74
CA GLY A 166 3.61 -0.04 1.58
C GLY A 166 4.86 0.81 1.86
N ARG A 167 5.93 0.66 1.05
CA ARG A 167 7.21 1.34 1.33
C ARG A 167 7.22 2.83 1.01
N GLU A 168 6.29 3.31 0.19
CA GLU A 168 6.19 4.72 -0.18
C GLU A 168 5.11 5.41 0.66
N THR A 169 5.48 6.46 1.37
CA THR A 169 4.57 7.15 2.29
C THR A 169 3.76 8.25 1.61
N SER A 170 4.19 8.69 0.43
CA SER A 170 3.52 9.72 -0.36
C SER A 170 3.57 9.41 -1.86
N LEU A 171 2.58 9.90 -2.62
CA LEU A 171 2.60 9.78 -4.08
C LEU A 171 3.77 10.53 -4.73
N THR A 172 4.22 11.63 -4.14
CA THR A 172 5.35 12.40 -4.68
C THR A 172 6.69 11.67 -4.52
N GLU A 173 6.87 10.90 -3.44
CA GLU A 173 8.00 9.97 -3.29
C GLU A 173 7.85 8.79 -4.24
N GLN A 174 6.64 8.21 -4.32
CA GLN A 174 6.34 7.12 -5.26
C GLN A 174 6.69 7.51 -6.70
N VAL A 175 6.33 8.72 -7.16
CA VAL A 175 6.64 9.21 -8.51
C VAL A 175 8.16 9.25 -8.74
N GLN A 176 8.92 9.74 -7.76
CA GLN A 176 10.39 9.75 -7.87
C GLN A 176 10.95 8.33 -7.96
N SER A 177 10.50 7.45 -7.07
CA SER A 177 10.92 6.05 -7.03
C SER A 177 10.55 5.30 -8.32
N ALA A 178 9.37 5.56 -8.90
CA ALA A 178 8.94 4.97 -10.16
C ALA A 178 9.83 5.43 -11.32
N VAL A 179 10.18 6.72 -11.37
CA VAL A 179 11.05 7.25 -12.43
C VAL A 179 12.44 6.64 -12.34
N THR A 180 13.02 6.54 -11.15
CA THR A 180 14.36 5.97 -10.96
C THR A 180 14.40 4.45 -11.16
N ASN A 181 13.42 3.70 -10.66
CA ASN A 181 13.47 2.23 -10.66
C ASN A 181 12.81 1.59 -11.88
N HIS A 182 11.88 2.28 -12.54
CA HIS A 182 11.18 1.74 -13.71
C HIS A 182 11.60 2.51 -14.96
N SER A 183 11.49 3.83 -14.96
CA SER A 183 11.87 4.60 -16.15
C SER A 183 13.39 4.83 -16.29
N GLU A 184 14.21 4.36 -15.35
CA GLU A 184 15.67 4.57 -15.29
C GLU A 184 16.08 6.06 -15.42
N GLY A 185 15.18 6.95 -15.00
CA GLY A 185 15.36 8.39 -15.06
C GLY A 185 16.02 8.96 -13.79
N GLY A 186 16.46 10.22 -13.89
CA GLY A 186 17.09 10.94 -12.79
C GLY A 186 16.11 11.56 -11.78
N THR A 187 16.59 12.58 -11.08
CA THR A 187 15.78 13.36 -10.13
C THR A 187 14.71 14.18 -10.87
N VAL A 188 13.45 14.03 -10.45
CA VAL A 188 12.31 14.76 -11.01
C VAL A 188 12.06 16.03 -10.18
N PRO A 189 11.92 17.21 -10.82
CA PRO A 189 11.60 18.45 -10.10
C PRO A 189 10.33 18.31 -9.25
N ALA A 190 10.34 18.87 -8.04
CA ALA A 190 9.21 18.78 -7.11
C ALA A 190 7.89 19.31 -7.73
N THR A 191 7.98 20.36 -8.56
CA THR A 191 6.82 20.90 -9.29
C THR A 191 6.18 19.90 -10.24
N VAL A 192 6.97 19.05 -10.90
CA VAL A 192 6.48 17.99 -11.79
C VAL A 192 5.91 16.83 -10.97
N ARG A 193 6.60 16.40 -9.91
CA ARG A 193 6.11 15.35 -9.00
C ARG A 193 4.76 15.72 -8.38
N ASN A 194 4.61 16.96 -7.94
CA ASN A 194 3.36 17.47 -7.38
C ASN A 194 2.22 17.49 -8.41
N ARG A 195 2.51 17.85 -9.67
CA ARG A 195 1.53 17.80 -10.76
C ARG A 195 1.07 16.37 -11.04
N ILE A 196 2.01 15.43 -11.19
CA ILE A 196 1.68 14.01 -11.41
C ILE A 196 0.85 13.47 -10.25
N ALA A 197 1.28 13.68 -9.00
CA ALA A 197 0.53 13.25 -7.83
C ALA A 197 -0.85 13.91 -7.73
N ALA A 198 -1.01 15.16 -8.15
CA ALA A 198 -2.31 15.82 -8.23
C ALA A 198 -3.22 15.15 -9.27
N PHE A 199 -2.69 14.78 -10.44
CA PHE A 199 -3.45 14.01 -11.42
C PHE A 199 -3.87 12.65 -10.85
N GLU A 200 -2.96 11.89 -10.25
CA GLU A 200 -3.25 10.58 -9.68
C GLU A 200 -4.36 10.63 -8.62
N ARG A 201 -4.28 11.58 -7.67
CA ARG A 201 -5.34 11.83 -6.68
C ARG A 201 -6.70 12.19 -7.28
N SER A 202 -6.73 12.66 -8.53
CA SER A 202 -7.99 13.04 -9.20
C SER A 202 -8.72 11.86 -9.84
N VAL A 203 -8.06 10.71 -10.01
CA VAL A 203 -8.58 9.51 -10.67
C VAL A 203 -9.28 8.62 -9.64
N PHE A 204 -10.57 8.35 -9.87
CA PHE A 204 -11.38 7.50 -8.99
C PHE A 204 -12.10 6.42 -9.79
N SER A 205 -12.27 5.26 -9.17
CA SER A 205 -13.03 4.14 -9.74
C SER A 205 -14.52 4.43 -9.83
N SER A 206 -15.02 5.36 -9.01
CA SER A 206 -16.43 5.78 -9.03
C SER A 206 -16.64 7.18 -8.41
N PRO A 207 -17.76 7.86 -8.73
CA PRO A 207 -18.16 9.08 -8.04
C PRO A 207 -18.36 8.90 -6.53
N ARG A 208 -18.72 7.69 -6.09
CA ARG A 208 -18.88 7.33 -4.68
C ARG A 208 -17.54 7.34 -3.95
N ALA A 209 -16.50 6.75 -4.55
CA ALA A 209 -15.14 6.78 -4.00
C ALA A 209 -14.61 8.21 -3.89
N ARG A 210 -14.81 9.03 -4.95
CA ARG A 210 -14.49 10.45 -4.94
C ARG A 210 -15.19 11.19 -3.81
N PHE A 211 -16.50 11.00 -3.63
CA PHE A 211 -17.27 11.63 -2.57
C PHE A 211 -16.70 11.35 -1.17
N VAL A 212 -16.33 10.11 -0.89
CA VAL A 212 -15.71 9.74 0.39
C VAL A 212 -14.34 10.41 0.54
N SER A 213 -13.49 10.36 -0.49
CA SER A 213 -12.17 10.98 -0.48
C SER A 213 -12.23 12.48 -0.24
N ASP A 214 -13.12 13.20 -0.95
CA ASP A 214 -13.30 14.65 -0.82
C ASP A 214 -13.71 15.03 0.63
N LEU A 215 -14.59 14.25 1.27
CA LEU A 215 -14.98 14.47 2.67
C LEU A 215 -13.83 14.22 3.65
N LEU A 216 -13.02 13.18 3.42
CA LEU A 216 -11.83 12.92 4.25
C LEU A 216 -10.81 14.04 4.14
N GLU A 217 -10.61 14.59 2.93
CA GLU A 217 -9.72 15.73 2.69
C GLU A 217 -10.19 16.99 3.43
N LEU A 218 -11.51 17.18 3.52
CA LEU A 218 -12.13 18.25 4.33
C LEU A 218 -12.10 17.99 5.85
N GLY A 219 -11.50 16.89 6.30
CA GLY A 219 -11.37 16.53 7.71
C GLY A 219 -12.64 15.95 8.33
N PHE A 220 -13.61 15.51 7.54
CA PHE A 220 -14.78 14.82 8.10
C PHE A 220 -14.35 13.50 8.77
N PRO A 221 -14.81 13.22 10.01
CA PRO A 221 -14.53 11.95 10.64
C PRO A 221 -15.13 10.79 9.84
N LEU A 222 -14.34 9.74 9.63
CA LEU A 222 -14.73 8.57 8.82
C LEU A 222 -16.08 7.96 9.22
N GLY A 223 -16.32 7.80 10.52
CA GLY A 223 -17.59 7.27 11.06
C GLY A 223 -18.79 8.21 10.94
N LYS A 224 -18.60 9.40 10.36
CA LYS A 224 -19.63 10.42 10.12
C LYS A 224 -19.89 10.68 8.64
N ILE A 225 -19.15 10.03 7.74
CA ILE A 225 -19.39 10.11 6.30
C ILE A 225 -20.74 9.43 6.00
N PRO A 226 -21.68 10.10 5.31
CA PRO A 226 -22.94 9.48 4.88
C PRO A 226 -22.68 8.25 4.02
N ASP A 227 -23.55 7.24 4.12
CA ASP A 227 -23.44 6.03 3.30
C ASP A 227 -23.52 6.38 1.80
N PRO A 228 -22.44 6.21 1.02
CA PRO A 228 -22.43 6.53 -0.41
C PRO A 228 -23.30 5.57 -1.23
N ASP A 229 -23.70 4.45 -0.63
CA ASP A 229 -24.55 3.44 -1.23
C ASP A 229 -26.03 3.62 -0.90
N ALA A 230 -26.40 4.62 -0.07
CA ALA A 230 -27.77 4.80 0.42
C ALA A 230 -28.82 4.93 -0.69
N LEU A 231 -28.43 5.45 -1.85
CA LEU A 231 -29.31 5.66 -3.00
C LEU A 231 -29.19 4.57 -4.07
N LEU A 232 -28.39 3.52 -3.83
CA LEU A 232 -28.28 2.42 -4.77
C LEU A 232 -29.51 1.52 -4.70
N VAL A 233 -30.21 1.44 -5.83
CA VAL A 233 -31.27 0.47 -6.03
C VAL A 233 -30.61 -0.85 -6.41
N LEU A 234 -30.41 -1.70 -5.42
CA LEU A 234 -29.91 -3.06 -5.64
C LEU A 234 -31.05 -4.01 -6.01
N ASP A 235 -30.76 -5.03 -6.81
CA ASP A 235 -31.64 -6.18 -6.96
C ASP A 235 -31.50 -7.19 -5.80
N ALA A 236 -32.22 -8.31 -5.87
CA ALA A 236 -32.18 -9.32 -4.82
C ALA A 236 -30.83 -10.07 -4.74
N ALA A 237 -30.14 -10.25 -5.87
CA ALA A 237 -28.86 -10.91 -5.92
C ALA A 237 -27.75 -9.99 -5.41
N GLU A 238 -27.75 -8.72 -5.80
CA GLU A 238 -26.81 -7.70 -5.36
C GLU A 238 -26.90 -7.46 -3.84
N ARG A 239 -28.12 -7.42 -3.28
CA ARG A 239 -28.31 -7.35 -1.82
C ARG A 239 -27.67 -8.55 -1.11
N ARG A 240 -27.93 -9.77 -1.59
CA ARG A 240 -27.30 -10.98 -1.02
C ARG A 240 -25.78 -10.94 -1.15
N GLY A 241 -25.26 -10.49 -2.30
CA GLY A 241 -23.82 -10.33 -2.53
C GLY A 241 -23.19 -9.34 -1.54
N ARG A 242 -23.85 -8.22 -1.28
CA ARG A 242 -23.44 -7.24 -0.27
C ARG A 242 -23.40 -7.86 1.13
N ASP A 243 -24.43 -8.62 1.51
CA ASP A 243 -24.46 -9.28 2.83
C ASP A 243 -23.34 -10.30 2.99
N VAL A 244 -23.03 -11.07 1.93
CA VAL A 244 -21.89 -12.01 1.90
C VAL A 244 -20.56 -11.26 2.01
N TYR A 245 -20.39 -10.15 1.28
CA TYR A 245 -19.19 -9.34 1.34
C TYR A 245 -18.95 -8.78 2.75
N ALA A 246 -20.00 -8.23 3.38
CA ALA A 246 -19.93 -7.69 4.74
C ALA A 246 -19.50 -8.77 5.76
N LEU A 247 -20.00 -10.00 5.57
CA LEU A 247 -19.67 -11.12 6.44
C LEU A 247 -18.23 -11.65 6.24
N ALA A 248 -17.78 -11.78 4.99
CA ALA A 248 -16.60 -12.57 4.64
C ALA A 248 -15.38 -11.74 4.19
N CYS A 249 -15.60 -10.56 3.60
CA CYS A 249 -14.56 -9.81 2.89
C CYS A 249 -14.21 -8.48 3.57
N GLU A 250 -15.20 -7.81 4.17
CA GLU A 250 -15.07 -6.47 4.76
C GLU A 250 -13.95 -6.37 5.82
N ALA A 251 -13.68 -7.47 6.53
CA ALA A 251 -12.63 -7.52 7.55
C ALA A 251 -11.23 -7.21 7.01
N CYS A 252 -10.97 -7.45 5.72
CA CYS A 252 -9.67 -7.14 5.09
C CYS A 252 -9.80 -6.08 3.98
N HIS A 253 -10.94 -6.04 3.30
CA HIS A 253 -11.15 -5.17 2.13
C HIS A 253 -11.84 -3.85 2.45
N GLY A 254 -12.21 -3.60 3.72
CA GLY A 254 -12.91 -2.40 4.14
C GLY A 254 -14.39 -2.37 3.72
N ASP A 255 -15.05 -1.27 4.04
CA ASP A 255 -16.49 -1.06 3.84
C ASP A 255 -16.78 0.07 2.84
N ARG A 256 -18.06 0.33 2.57
CA ARG A 256 -18.55 1.33 1.61
C ARG A 256 -18.06 2.78 1.86
N THR A 257 -17.65 3.14 3.07
CA THR A 257 -17.04 4.45 3.37
C THR A 257 -15.54 4.39 3.65
N LYS A 258 -14.90 3.21 3.54
CA LYS A 258 -13.56 3.00 4.09
C LYS A 258 -12.69 2.11 3.21
N ASN A 259 -11.49 2.61 2.91
CA ASN A 259 -10.32 1.77 2.65
C ASN A 259 -9.63 1.29 3.95
N ARG A 260 -10.32 1.37 5.11
CA ARG A 260 -9.80 1.05 6.44
C ARG A 260 -10.33 -0.29 6.91
N ILE A 261 -9.46 -1.07 7.54
CA ILE A 261 -9.83 -2.37 8.11
C ILE A 261 -10.63 -2.15 9.39
N VAL A 262 -11.93 -2.47 9.33
CA VAL A 262 -12.86 -2.26 10.44
C VAL A 262 -12.73 -3.30 11.57
N ARG A 263 -12.15 -4.47 11.27
CA ARG A 263 -11.90 -5.55 12.23
C ARG A 263 -10.47 -5.48 12.75
N ARG A 264 -10.26 -4.64 13.76
CA ARG A 264 -8.93 -4.45 14.39
C ARG A 264 -8.36 -5.73 15.00
N ASP A 265 -9.22 -6.60 15.51
CA ASP A 265 -8.82 -7.92 15.99
C ASP A 265 -8.18 -8.77 14.88
N VAL A 266 -8.72 -8.72 13.66
CA VAL A 266 -8.20 -9.45 12.50
C VAL A 266 -6.92 -8.80 11.97
N HIS A 267 -6.89 -7.47 11.87
CA HIS A 267 -5.72 -6.72 11.44
C HIS A 267 -4.52 -6.97 12.37
N ASP A 268 -4.69 -6.70 13.66
CA ASP A 268 -3.61 -6.74 14.65
C ASP A 268 -3.11 -8.17 14.92
N ALA A 269 -3.91 -9.20 14.60
CA ALA A 269 -3.50 -10.60 14.65
C ALA A 269 -2.32 -10.92 13.71
N LEU A 270 -2.08 -10.09 12.68
CA LEU A 270 -1.05 -10.29 11.67
C LEU A 270 0.23 -9.47 11.91
N PHE A 271 0.29 -8.70 13.00
CA PHE A 271 1.46 -7.92 13.36
C PHE A 271 2.14 -8.47 14.61
N TYR A 272 3.43 -8.75 14.49
CA TYR A 272 4.24 -9.32 15.56
C TYR A 272 5.28 -8.34 16.07
N ALA A 273 5.60 -8.43 17.36
CA ALA A 273 6.75 -7.75 17.94
C ALA A 273 8.03 -8.31 17.31
N ILE A 274 8.95 -7.40 17.00
CA ILE A 274 10.23 -7.71 16.39
C ILE A 274 11.34 -7.39 17.40
N LYS A 275 12.26 -8.33 17.57
CA LYS A 275 13.47 -8.15 18.37
C LYS A 275 14.45 -7.18 17.68
N PRO A 276 15.46 -6.64 18.38
CA PRO A 276 16.48 -5.78 17.76
C PRO A 276 17.22 -6.41 16.57
N ASP A 277 17.29 -7.74 16.49
CA ASP A 277 17.90 -8.50 15.40
C ASP A 277 16.95 -8.73 14.20
N GLY A 278 15.73 -8.18 14.25
CA GLY A 278 14.74 -8.32 13.18
C GLY A 278 13.88 -9.60 13.27
N ASN A 279 14.12 -10.49 14.23
CA ASN A 279 13.34 -11.72 14.37
C ASN A 279 12.03 -11.50 15.13
N VAL A 280 11.01 -12.29 14.80
CA VAL A 280 9.73 -12.29 15.55
C VAL A 280 9.98 -12.68 17.01
N GLN A 281 9.40 -11.92 17.93
CA GLN A 281 9.41 -12.21 19.35
C GLN A 281 8.35 -13.27 19.67
N PHE A 282 8.76 -14.32 20.37
CA PHE A 282 7.87 -15.39 20.85
C PHE A 282 7.83 -15.43 22.37
N THR A 283 6.68 -15.79 22.93
CA THR A 283 6.53 -16.26 24.31
C THR A 283 6.50 -17.78 24.31
N VAL A 284 7.12 -18.41 25.32
CA VAL A 284 7.13 -19.88 25.46
C VAL A 284 6.55 -20.22 26.84
N PRO A 285 5.22 -20.33 26.97
CA PRO A 285 4.61 -20.76 28.22
C PRO A 285 5.01 -22.22 28.53
N PRO A 286 5.22 -22.59 29.81
CA PRO A 286 5.54 -23.96 30.19
C PRO A 286 4.51 -24.96 29.64
N GLY A 287 4.98 -26.00 28.95
CA GLY A 287 4.14 -27.04 28.36
C GLY A 287 3.34 -26.62 27.13
N GLN A 288 3.58 -25.44 26.54
CA GLN A 288 2.90 -24.97 25.33
C GLN A 288 3.90 -24.66 24.21
N PRO A 289 3.47 -24.74 22.93
CA PRO A 289 4.30 -24.31 21.82
C PRO A 289 4.57 -22.79 21.89
N PRO A 290 5.69 -22.32 21.33
CA PRO A 290 5.97 -20.89 21.21
C PRO A 290 4.82 -20.16 20.51
N ARG A 291 4.39 -19.03 21.08
CA ARG A 291 3.38 -18.15 20.49
C ARG A 291 3.99 -16.80 20.15
N PRO A 292 3.80 -16.26 18.94
CA PRO A 292 4.31 -14.94 18.61
C PRO A 292 3.65 -13.89 19.50
N VAL A 293 4.40 -12.84 19.84
CA VAL A 293 3.87 -11.68 20.56
C VAL A 293 3.27 -10.74 19.53
N ASN A 294 1.97 -10.48 19.62
CA ASN A 294 1.28 -9.53 18.74
C ASN A 294 1.52 -8.08 19.18
N VAL A 295 1.55 -7.17 18.20
CA VAL A 295 1.64 -5.72 18.43
C VAL A 295 0.51 -5.04 17.66
N SER A 296 -0.35 -4.31 18.38
CA SER A 296 -1.42 -3.54 17.75
C SER A 296 -0.87 -2.40 16.90
N ARG A 297 -1.49 -2.16 15.75
CA ARG A 297 -1.14 -1.07 14.82
C ARG A 297 -2.38 -0.21 14.56
N PRO A 298 -2.85 0.57 15.55
CA PRO A 298 -4.15 1.26 15.50
C PRO A 298 -4.24 2.33 14.38
N ASP A 299 -3.10 2.86 13.97
CA ASP A 299 -2.97 3.93 12.97
C ASP A 299 -2.48 3.43 11.60
N SER A 300 -2.39 2.11 11.41
CA SER A 300 -2.06 1.50 10.12
C SER A 300 -3.27 0.76 9.57
N GLU A 301 -3.57 1.00 8.30
CA GLU A 301 -4.55 0.20 7.54
C GLU A 301 -3.86 -0.77 6.58
N PHE A 302 -2.54 -0.64 6.46
CA PHE A 302 -1.77 -1.41 5.52
C PHE A 302 -1.52 -2.81 6.07
N LEU A 303 -1.97 -3.82 5.32
CA LEU A 303 -1.81 -5.22 5.67
C LEU A 303 -0.98 -5.96 4.63
N ASN A 304 0.25 -6.33 5.00
CA ASN A 304 1.08 -7.23 4.20
C ASN A 304 0.59 -8.67 4.41
N ILE A 305 -0.29 -9.17 3.54
CA ILE A 305 -0.66 -10.59 3.53
C ILE A 305 0.40 -11.36 2.72
N GLY A 306 1.45 -11.81 3.41
CA GLY A 306 2.42 -12.74 2.85
C GLY A 306 1.96 -14.19 3.04
N PHE A 307 1.54 -14.86 1.96
CA PHE A 307 1.24 -16.31 2.00
C PHE A 307 2.50 -17.16 1.87
N ALA A 308 3.50 -16.98 2.74
CA ALA A 308 4.81 -17.65 2.60
C ALA A 308 4.73 -19.19 2.75
N TYR A 309 3.86 -19.70 3.62
CA TYR A 309 3.79 -21.14 3.90
C TYR A 309 3.08 -21.94 2.78
N MET A 310 2.01 -21.38 2.22
CA MET A 310 1.30 -21.99 1.08
C MET A 310 2.11 -21.89 -0.22
N THR A 311 2.90 -20.82 -0.40
CA THR A 311 3.79 -20.69 -1.57
C THR A 311 5.00 -21.60 -1.50
N TYR A 312 5.65 -21.81 -0.35
CA TYR A 312 6.78 -22.76 -0.29
C TYR A 312 6.34 -24.21 -0.55
N LEU A 313 5.25 -24.65 0.08
CA LEU A 313 4.71 -25.99 -0.16
C LEU A 313 4.14 -26.14 -1.58
N GLY A 314 3.52 -25.08 -2.12
CA GLY A 314 3.08 -25.03 -3.50
C GLY A 314 4.22 -25.03 -4.52
N GLN A 315 5.29 -24.26 -4.28
CA GLN A 315 6.51 -24.25 -5.09
C GLN A 315 7.24 -25.60 -5.06
N ARG A 316 7.12 -26.34 -3.95
CA ARG A 316 7.58 -27.72 -3.84
C ARG A 316 6.61 -28.77 -4.41
N GLY A 317 5.46 -28.35 -4.94
CA GLY A 317 4.43 -29.25 -5.47
C GLY A 317 3.76 -30.14 -4.41
N VAL A 318 3.86 -29.77 -3.13
CA VAL A 318 3.32 -30.53 -1.99
C VAL A 318 1.83 -30.23 -1.78
N VAL A 319 1.37 -29.05 -2.22
CA VAL A 319 -0.06 -28.65 -2.20
C VAL A 319 -0.38 -27.96 -3.53
N PRO A 320 -1.49 -28.28 -4.21
CA PRO A 320 -1.89 -27.56 -5.42
C PRO A 320 -2.04 -26.07 -5.11
N LEU A 321 -1.39 -25.21 -5.88
CA LEU A 321 -1.62 -23.77 -5.79
C LEU A 321 -2.97 -23.45 -6.42
N PHE A 322 -3.63 -22.39 -5.94
CA PHE A 322 -4.90 -21.89 -6.48
C PHE A 322 -4.84 -21.49 -7.98
N ASN A 323 -3.63 -21.43 -8.55
CA ASN A 323 -3.34 -21.09 -9.93
C ASN A 323 -2.83 -22.27 -10.76
N ASP A 324 -2.85 -23.50 -10.23
CA ASP A 324 -2.55 -24.71 -10.99
C ASP A 324 -3.81 -25.15 -11.77
N SER A 325 -4.14 -24.38 -12.81
CA SER A 325 -5.11 -24.75 -13.85
C SER A 325 -4.57 -24.34 -15.22
#